data_AF-A0A9R0VRJ0-F1
#
_entry.id   AF-A0A9R0VRJ0-F1
#
_cell.length_a   1.000
_cell.length_b   1.000
_cell.length_c   1.000
_cell.angle_alpha   90.00
_cell.angle_beta   90.00
_cell.angle_gamma   90.00
#
_symmetry.space_group_name_H-M   'P 1'
#
loop_
_entity.id
_entity.type
_entity.pdbx_description
1 polymer ?
#
loop_
_entity_poly.entity_id
_entity_poly.type
_entity_poly.pdbx_seq_one_letter_code
_entity_poly.pdbx_strand_id
1 'polypeptide(L)'
;MMADDTKFILFFLLLSSSLLCFGSEHDIQCLKSVHQSVIDPNGVLKSSWNFENATSGFICRFTGVECWQPDENRVLSLRLGNLGLEGSFPKGLQYCSSMTGLDLWNNNFSGPIPSDILQQVQKLTYLDLSYNSFSGSIPESMSNMTYLNVLNLEHNQLSGQIPPQFDLLTRLTTFNVAENLLSGPVPTSLQKFSASNFAGNQGLCDAPLDECSASPAFTVRPVRIRLHRLNDWSNIGAAVGFIVWFVVAFYFPQ
;
A
#
# COMPACT_ATOMS: atom_id res chain seq x y z
N MET A 1 2.38 8.51 62.59
CA MET A 1 1.34 8.02 61.66
C MET A 1 0.74 9.24 60.96
N MET A 2 0.64 9.18 59.63
CA MET A 2 0.06 10.19 58.72
C MET A 2 0.84 11.51 58.52
N ALA A 3 1.95 11.44 57.79
CA ALA A 3 2.51 12.60 57.09
C ALA A 3 3.32 12.17 55.87
N ASP A 4 2.73 11.36 54.96
CA ASP A 4 3.37 11.07 53.66
C ASP A 4 2.40 10.72 52.52
N ASP A 5 1.08 10.85 52.71
CA ASP A 5 0.12 10.51 51.65
C ASP A 5 -0.24 11.72 50.78
N THR A 6 -0.20 12.94 51.33
CA THR A 6 -0.63 14.15 50.60
C THR A 6 0.39 14.59 49.53
N LYS A 7 1.68 14.34 49.73
CA LYS A 7 2.73 14.64 48.74
C LYS A 7 2.72 13.66 47.57
N PHE A 8 2.47 12.39 47.84
CA PHE A 8 2.30 11.37 46.80
C PHE A 8 1.03 11.63 45.98
N ILE A 9 -0.10 11.97 46.61
CA ILE A 9 -1.33 12.32 45.91
C ILE A 9 -1.16 13.61 45.09
N LEU A 10 -0.49 14.65 45.61
CA LEU A 10 -0.17 15.84 44.81
C LEU A 10 0.76 15.53 43.63
N PHE A 11 1.74 14.64 43.80
CA PHE A 11 2.64 14.23 42.73
C PHE A 11 1.91 13.44 41.64
N PHE A 12 1.01 12.52 42.02
CA PHE A 12 0.16 11.79 41.07
C PHE A 12 -0.88 12.71 40.38
N LEU A 13 -1.45 13.69 41.09
CA LEU A 13 -2.34 14.68 40.49
C LEU A 13 -1.59 15.59 39.50
N LEU A 14 -0.36 16.02 39.82
CA LEU A 14 0.51 16.82 38.95
C LEU A 14 1.04 16.04 37.72
N LEU A 15 1.30 14.73 37.87
CA LEU A 15 1.59 13.86 36.71
C LEU A 15 0.34 13.64 35.85
N SER A 16 -0.83 13.45 36.45
CA SER A 16 -2.07 13.24 35.69
C SER A 16 -2.49 14.49 34.88
N SER A 17 -2.28 15.69 35.43
CA SER A 17 -2.56 16.95 34.72
C SER A 17 -1.54 17.26 33.62
N SER A 18 -0.28 16.81 33.76
CA SER A 18 0.73 17.01 32.72
C SER A 18 0.54 16.04 31.55
N LEU A 19 0.19 14.77 31.80
CA LEU A 19 -0.14 13.79 30.76
C LEU A 19 -1.33 14.21 29.88
N LEU A 20 -2.36 14.85 30.45
CA LEU A 20 -3.50 15.39 29.71
C LEU A 20 -3.13 16.61 28.84
N CYS A 21 -2.23 17.47 29.33
CA CYS A 21 -1.70 18.59 28.54
C CYS A 21 -0.78 18.12 27.40
N PHE A 22 0.07 17.12 27.62
CA PHE A 22 0.98 16.61 26.59
C PHE A 22 0.24 16.01 25.40
N GLY A 23 -0.86 15.27 25.61
CA GLY A 23 -1.67 14.71 24.51
C GLY A 23 -2.18 15.80 23.55
N SER A 24 -2.65 16.93 24.11
CA SER A 24 -3.17 18.04 23.32
C SER A 24 -2.14 18.68 22.38
N GLU A 25 -0.88 18.76 22.81
CA GLU A 25 0.18 19.40 22.04
C GLU A 25 0.58 18.55 20.82
N HIS A 26 0.56 17.22 20.96
CA HIS A 26 0.89 16.30 19.88
C HIS A 26 -0.16 16.31 18.77
N ASP A 27 -1.44 16.29 19.12
CA ASP A 27 -2.54 16.37 18.15
C ASP A 27 -2.56 17.73 17.42
N ILE A 28 -2.27 18.84 18.12
CA ILE A 28 -2.09 20.14 17.46
C ILE A 28 -0.91 20.11 16.48
N GLN A 29 0.22 19.51 16.87
CA GLN A 29 1.39 19.37 16.01
C GLN A 29 1.12 18.45 14.80
N CYS A 30 0.32 17.41 14.98
CA CYS A 30 -0.18 16.56 13.91
C CYS A 30 -0.90 17.41 12.85
N LEU A 31 -1.91 18.17 13.27
CA LEU A 31 -2.70 18.99 12.36
C LEU A 31 -1.86 20.08 11.69
N LYS A 32 -0.91 20.71 12.40
CA LYS A 32 0.04 21.66 11.78
C LYS A 32 0.87 20.99 10.67
N SER A 33 1.35 19.78 10.92
CA SER A 33 2.15 19.03 9.95
C SER A 33 1.33 18.59 8.73
N VAL A 34 0.09 18.14 8.95
CA VAL A 34 -0.86 17.81 7.88
C VAL A 34 -1.14 19.06 7.04
N HIS A 35 -1.49 20.17 7.67
CA HIS A 35 -1.78 21.45 6.99
C HIS A 35 -0.59 21.97 6.16
N GLN A 36 0.65 21.73 6.59
CA GLN A 36 1.85 22.12 5.85
C GLN A 36 2.22 21.16 4.71
N SER A 37 1.77 19.90 4.78
CA SER A 37 2.16 18.87 3.80
C SER A 37 1.15 18.68 2.67
N VAL A 38 -0.12 19.00 2.92
CA VAL A 38 -1.20 18.92 1.93
C VAL A 38 -1.25 20.19 1.09
N ILE A 39 -1.49 20.03 -0.21
CA ILE A 39 -1.76 21.14 -1.11
C ILE A 39 -3.26 21.42 -1.09
N ASP A 40 -3.65 22.60 -0.65
CA ASP A 40 -5.05 23.03 -0.48
C ASP A 40 -5.37 24.18 -1.46
N PRO A 41 -5.63 23.88 -2.75
CA PRO A 41 -5.81 24.91 -3.78
C PRO A 41 -7.05 25.77 -3.53
N ASN A 42 -8.08 25.19 -2.92
CA ASN A 42 -9.36 25.86 -2.63
C ASN A 42 -9.37 26.58 -1.28
N GLY A 43 -8.30 26.45 -0.48
CA GLY A 43 -8.18 27.09 0.83
C GLY A 43 -9.18 26.57 1.87
N VAL A 44 -9.69 25.34 1.72
CA VAL A 44 -10.71 24.76 2.60
C VAL A 44 -10.14 24.49 4.00
N LEU A 45 -8.92 23.95 4.09
CA LEU A 45 -8.25 23.76 5.36
C LEU A 45 -7.76 25.11 5.88
N LYS A 46 -7.14 25.92 5.03
CA LYS A 46 -6.59 27.23 5.42
C LYS A 46 -7.64 28.18 6.03
N SER A 47 -8.87 28.16 5.52
CA SER A 47 -9.97 29.00 6.01
C SER A 47 -10.55 28.53 7.36
N SER A 48 -10.31 27.28 7.74
CA SER A 48 -10.92 26.64 8.91
C SER A 48 -9.92 26.35 10.03
N TRP A 49 -8.71 25.90 9.69
CA TRP A 49 -7.69 25.45 10.63
C TRP A 49 -6.90 26.63 11.18
N ASN A 50 -7.50 27.33 12.15
CA ASN A 50 -6.87 28.46 12.83
C ASN A 50 -6.16 28.01 14.12
N PHE A 51 -4.83 28.04 14.10
CA PHE A 51 -3.97 27.66 15.22
C PHE A 51 -3.61 28.78 16.20
N GLU A 52 -4.19 29.98 16.06
CA GLU A 52 -3.96 31.10 16.98
C GLU A 52 -4.76 30.98 18.28
N ASN A 53 -5.82 30.15 18.28
CA ASN A 53 -6.62 29.88 19.47
C ASN A 53 -5.93 28.83 20.37
N ALA A 54 -5.98 29.04 21.69
CA ALA A 54 -5.42 28.13 22.70
C ALA A 54 -6.47 27.57 23.67
N THR A 55 -7.78 27.75 23.42
CA THR A 55 -8.83 27.15 24.25
C THR A 55 -8.87 25.64 24.06
N SER A 56 -9.12 24.87 25.12
CA SER A 56 -9.28 23.41 24.99
C SER A 56 -10.36 23.04 23.97
N GLY A 57 -10.12 21.99 23.18
CA GLY A 57 -11.04 21.49 22.15
C GLY A 57 -11.14 22.34 20.88
N PHE A 58 -10.37 23.43 20.74
CA PHE A 58 -10.52 24.33 19.59
C PHE A 58 -10.28 23.64 18.24
N ILE A 59 -9.36 22.67 18.18
CA ILE A 59 -9.07 21.91 16.96
C ILE A 59 -10.23 21.03 16.53
N CYS A 60 -11.14 20.69 17.44
CA CYS A 60 -12.32 19.84 17.16
C CYS A 60 -13.40 20.59 16.37
N ARG A 61 -13.23 21.89 16.15
CA ARG A 61 -14.08 22.72 15.29
C ARG A 61 -13.55 22.84 13.87
N PHE A 62 -12.36 22.33 13.62
CA PHE A 62 -11.74 22.38 12.31
C PHE A 62 -12.50 21.48 11.34
N THR A 63 -12.57 21.93 10.09
CA THR A 63 -13.18 21.16 9.01
C THR A 63 -12.49 19.81 8.91
N GLY A 64 -13.29 18.74 9.01
CA GLY A 64 -12.82 17.37 8.89
C GLY A 64 -12.05 16.84 10.11
N VAL A 65 -12.08 17.50 11.27
CA VAL A 65 -11.49 16.96 12.50
C VAL A 65 -12.59 16.48 13.44
N GLU A 66 -12.60 15.18 13.73
CA GLU A 66 -13.44 14.57 14.76
C GLU A 66 -12.58 14.30 16.00
N CYS A 67 -13.07 14.66 17.18
CA CYS A 67 -12.37 14.44 18.44
C CYS A 67 -13.06 13.38 19.31
N TRP A 68 -12.30 12.76 20.21
CA TRP A 68 -12.82 11.83 21.21
C TRP A 68 -13.79 12.51 22.19
N GLN A 69 -13.51 13.77 22.53
CA GLN A 69 -14.38 14.65 23.30
C GLN A 69 -14.33 16.06 22.71
N PRO A 70 -15.43 16.82 22.73
CA PRO A 70 -15.48 18.15 22.10
C PRO A 70 -14.59 19.19 22.79
N ASP A 71 -14.32 19.01 24.09
CA ASP A 71 -13.55 19.94 24.91
C ASP A 71 -12.09 19.48 25.14
N GLU A 72 -11.64 18.46 24.42
CA GLU A 72 -10.26 17.96 24.48
C GLU A 72 -9.64 17.99 23.09
N ASN A 73 -8.43 18.56 22.96
CA ASN A 73 -7.68 18.56 21.70
C ASN A 73 -7.11 17.16 21.40
N ARG A 74 -7.98 16.19 21.15
CA ARG A 74 -7.62 14.77 20.96
C ARG A 74 -8.34 14.20 19.76
N VAL A 75 -7.60 14.05 18.66
CA VAL A 75 -8.17 13.62 17.37
C VAL A 75 -8.58 12.15 17.46
N LEU A 76 -9.83 11.90 17.10
CA LEU A 76 -10.41 10.59 16.89
C LEU A 76 -10.27 10.19 15.41
N SER A 77 -10.66 11.08 14.51
CA SER A 77 -10.62 10.83 13.07
C SER A 77 -10.38 12.10 12.26
N LEU A 78 -9.70 11.94 11.12
CA LEU A 78 -9.62 12.97 10.08
C LEU A 78 -10.52 12.58 8.90
N ARG A 79 -11.53 13.41 8.63
CA ARG A 79 -12.51 13.33 7.54
C ARG A 79 -12.23 14.40 6.50
N LEU A 80 -11.22 14.17 5.67
CA LEU A 80 -10.74 15.13 4.66
C LEU A 80 -11.15 14.76 3.24
N GLY A 81 -12.21 13.97 3.10
CA GLY A 81 -12.70 13.51 1.81
C GLY A 81 -13.49 14.56 1.03
N ASN A 82 -13.41 14.51 -0.30
CA ASN A 82 -14.12 15.41 -1.21
C ASN A 82 -13.84 16.91 -0.95
N LEU A 83 -12.58 17.25 -0.66
CA LEU A 83 -12.17 18.63 -0.38
C LEU A 83 -11.32 19.24 -1.52
N GLY A 84 -11.04 18.46 -2.56
CA GLY A 84 -10.19 18.89 -3.68
C GLY A 84 -8.72 19.09 -3.27
N LEU A 85 -8.27 18.32 -2.28
CA LEU A 85 -6.89 18.37 -1.78
C LEU A 85 -5.95 17.64 -2.74
N GLU A 86 -4.71 18.12 -2.82
CA GLU A 86 -3.68 17.56 -3.70
C GLU A 86 -2.38 17.27 -2.93
N GLY A 87 -1.38 16.79 -3.68
CA GLY A 87 -0.05 16.47 -3.16
C GLY A 87 0.10 14.97 -2.91
N SER A 88 1.07 14.62 -2.07
CA SER A 88 1.30 13.25 -1.65
C SER A 88 0.49 12.90 -0.40
N PHE A 89 0.60 11.66 0.08
CA PHE A 89 0.07 11.25 1.37
C PHE A 89 0.47 12.25 2.50
N PRO A 90 -0.48 12.69 3.35
CA PRO A 90 -0.23 13.68 4.41
C PRO A 90 0.86 13.24 5.39
N LYS A 91 1.71 14.19 5.80
CA LYS A 91 2.82 13.94 6.73
C LYS A 91 2.47 14.40 8.15
N GLY A 92 3.12 13.78 9.14
CA GLY A 92 2.97 14.16 10.54
C GLY A 92 1.83 13.46 11.26
N LEU A 93 1.19 12.49 10.62
CA LEU A 93 0.10 11.71 11.20
C LEU A 93 0.56 10.88 12.41
N GLN A 94 1.86 10.59 12.53
CA GLN A 94 2.43 9.91 13.69
C GLN A 94 2.23 10.69 15.00
N TYR A 95 1.99 12.00 14.93
CA TYR A 95 1.72 12.83 16.09
C TYR A 95 0.26 12.74 16.56
N CYS A 96 -0.67 12.31 15.70
CA CYS A 96 -2.07 12.05 16.06
C CYS A 96 -2.20 10.71 16.82
N SER A 97 -1.64 10.67 18.03
CA SER A 97 -1.36 9.43 18.79
C SER A 97 -2.58 8.59 19.16
N SER A 98 -3.78 9.18 19.10
CA SER A 98 -5.06 8.56 19.46
C SER A 98 -6.02 8.39 18.28
N MET A 99 -5.59 8.75 17.06
CA MET A 99 -6.44 8.68 15.88
C MET A 99 -6.69 7.23 15.46
N THR A 100 -7.94 6.95 15.11
CA THR A 100 -8.43 5.62 14.71
C THR A 100 -9.09 5.61 13.33
N GLY A 101 -9.41 6.78 12.77
CA GLY A 101 -9.94 6.88 11.41
C GLY A 101 -9.20 7.90 10.56
N LEU A 102 -8.79 7.51 9.36
CA LEU A 102 -8.30 8.41 8.32
C LEU A 102 -9.13 8.22 7.05
N ASP A 103 -9.73 9.31 6.60
CA ASP A 103 -10.61 9.33 5.45
C ASP A 103 -10.19 10.45 4.50
N LEU A 104 -9.57 10.07 3.37
CA LEU A 104 -9.06 10.96 2.33
C LEU A 104 -9.80 10.75 1.00
N TRP A 105 -10.97 10.10 1.03
CA TRP A 105 -11.69 9.69 -0.17
C TRP A 105 -11.98 10.85 -1.14
N ASN A 106 -11.98 10.59 -2.43
CA ASN A 106 -12.36 11.56 -3.48
C ASN A 106 -11.58 12.89 -3.41
N ASN A 107 -10.25 12.79 -3.51
CA ASN A 107 -9.35 13.93 -3.63
C ASN A 107 -8.40 13.72 -4.82
N ASN A 108 -7.40 14.59 -4.95
CA ASN A 108 -6.38 14.51 -6.00
C ASN A 108 -5.00 14.15 -5.43
N PHE A 109 -4.95 13.36 -4.35
CA PHE A 109 -3.68 12.87 -3.80
C PHE A 109 -3.00 11.93 -4.81
N SER A 110 -1.67 11.98 -4.87
CA SER A 110 -0.88 11.26 -5.86
C SER A 110 0.44 10.73 -5.30
N GLY A 111 1.13 9.91 -6.09
CA GLY A 111 2.37 9.25 -5.69
C GLY A 111 2.12 8.02 -4.80
N PRO A 112 3.19 7.42 -4.24
CA PRO A 112 3.06 6.19 -3.50
C PRO A 112 2.45 6.39 -2.12
N ILE A 113 1.74 5.36 -1.66
CA ILE A 113 1.43 5.24 -0.24
C ILE A 113 2.75 4.97 0.51
N PRO A 114 3.08 5.68 1.60
CA PRO A 114 4.38 5.58 2.24
C PRO A 114 4.68 4.16 2.73
N SER A 115 5.92 3.69 2.52
CA SER A 115 6.35 2.38 2.99
C SER A 115 6.37 2.28 4.52
N ASP A 116 6.46 3.41 5.22
CA ASP A 116 6.39 3.58 6.66
C ASP A 116 4.97 3.93 7.16
N ILE A 117 3.91 3.62 6.40
CA ILE A 117 2.53 3.96 6.79
C ILE A 117 2.16 3.41 8.17
N LEU A 118 2.68 2.25 8.55
CA LEU A 118 2.47 1.70 9.90
C LEU A 118 2.91 2.69 10.99
N GLN A 119 4.05 3.36 10.81
CA GLN A 119 4.58 4.34 11.76
C GLN A 119 3.74 5.62 11.79
N GLN A 120 3.16 5.99 10.64
CA GLN A 120 2.31 7.18 10.48
C GLN A 120 0.95 7.00 11.16
N VAL A 121 0.36 5.80 11.12
CA VAL A 121 -1.07 5.59 11.47
C VAL A 121 -1.32 4.27 12.23
N GLN A 122 -0.59 4.08 13.33
CA GLN A 122 -0.47 2.81 14.07
C GLN A 122 -1.78 2.19 14.59
N LYS A 123 -2.79 3.02 14.90
CA LYS A 123 -4.02 2.60 15.62
C LYS A 123 -5.27 2.64 14.76
N LEU A 124 -5.13 2.78 13.44
CA LEU A 124 -6.30 2.89 12.57
C LEU A 124 -7.15 1.63 12.59
N THR A 125 -8.45 1.85 12.69
CA THR A 125 -9.52 0.90 12.43
C THR A 125 -10.21 1.19 11.09
N TYR A 126 -10.10 2.43 10.60
CA TYR A 126 -10.69 2.88 9.33
C TYR A 126 -9.64 3.62 8.50
N LEU A 127 -9.43 3.14 7.28
CA LEU A 127 -8.59 3.81 6.28
C LEU A 127 -9.32 3.82 4.93
N ASP A 128 -9.69 5.01 4.47
CA ASP A 128 -10.24 5.22 3.12
C ASP A 128 -9.34 6.17 2.33
N LEU A 129 -8.75 5.64 1.26
CA LEU A 129 -7.90 6.35 0.30
C LEU A 129 -8.50 6.31 -1.12
N SER A 130 -9.77 5.89 -1.23
CA SER A 130 -10.41 5.65 -2.52
C SER A 130 -10.60 6.92 -3.33
N TYR A 131 -10.79 6.78 -4.65
CA TYR A 131 -10.99 7.90 -5.58
C TYR A 131 -9.88 8.96 -5.46
N ASN A 132 -8.64 8.51 -5.64
CA ASN A 132 -7.46 9.36 -5.67
C ASN A 132 -6.57 8.93 -6.85
N SER A 133 -5.35 9.45 -6.91
CA SER A 133 -4.32 9.08 -7.89
C SER A 133 -3.09 8.44 -7.23
N PHE A 134 -3.28 7.72 -6.11
CA PHE A 134 -2.17 6.98 -5.47
C PHE A 134 -1.64 5.90 -6.42
N SER A 135 -0.32 5.73 -6.47
CA SER A 135 0.36 4.85 -7.41
C SER A 135 1.40 3.94 -6.75
N GLY A 136 2.03 3.06 -7.53
CA GLY A 136 2.98 2.08 -7.00
C GLY A 136 2.32 0.93 -6.23
N SER A 137 3.11 0.17 -5.47
CA SER A 137 2.62 -1.01 -4.75
C SER A 137 1.93 -0.67 -3.43
N ILE A 138 0.95 -1.49 -3.04
CA ILE A 138 0.41 -1.50 -1.68
C ILE A 138 1.57 -1.87 -0.71
N PRO A 139 1.90 -1.03 0.28
CA PRO A 139 3.00 -1.30 1.20
C PRO A 139 2.76 -2.57 2.03
N GLU A 140 3.75 -3.45 2.10
CA GLU A 140 3.70 -4.65 2.94
C GLU A 140 3.48 -4.29 4.42
N SER A 141 3.98 -3.15 4.89
CA SER A 141 3.82 -2.68 6.27
C SER A 141 2.36 -2.48 6.68
N MET A 142 1.43 -2.29 5.73
CA MET A 142 0.00 -2.28 6.01
C MET A 142 -0.51 -3.58 6.62
N SER A 143 0.12 -4.72 6.34
CA SER A 143 -0.24 -6.02 6.93
C SER A 143 -0.15 -6.04 8.47
N ASN A 144 0.66 -5.15 9.05
CA ASN A 144 0.83 -5.03 10.49
C ASN A 144 -0.17 -4.05 11.14
N MET A 145 -1.05 -3.40 10.36
CA MET A 145 -2.13 -2.56 10.87
C MET A 145 -3.31 -3.42 11.36
N THR A 146 -3.03 -4.31 12.31
CA THR A 146 -3.93 -5.39 12.76
C THR A 146 -5.24 -4.93 13.42
N TYR A 147 -5.38 -3.63 13.69
CA TYR A 147 -6.61 -3.01 14.17
C TYR A 147 -7.61 -2.66 13.06
N LEU A 148 -7.19 -2.68 11.78
CA LEU A 148 -8.03 -2.28 10.66
C LEU A 148 -9.29 -3.15 10.54
N ASN A 149 -10.44 -2.48 10.47
CA ASN A 149 -11.74 -3.05 10.14
C ASN A 149 -12.16 -2.69 8.71
N VAL A 150 -11.84 -1.46 8.28
CA VAL A 150 -12.17 -0.95 6.95
C VAL A 150 -10.89 -0.51 6.24
N LEU A 151 -10.67 -1.07 5.05
CA LEU A 151 -9.61 -0.64 4.14
C LEU A 151 -10.21 -0.45 2.74
N ASN A 152 -10.27 0.78 2.28
CA ASN A 152 -10.77 1.12 0.94
C ASN A 152 -9.68 1.84 0.14
N LEU A 153 -9.25 1.21 -0.95
CA LEU A 153 -8.22 1.69 -1.89
C LEU A 153 -8.76 1.78 -3.33
N GLU A 154 -10.09 1.65 -3.49
CA GLU A 154 -10.76 1.65 -4.80
C GLU A 154 -10.44 2.89 -5.63
N HIS A 155 -10.44 2.76 -6.96
CA HIS A 155 -10.26 3.89 -7.87
C HIS A 155 -8.95 4.66 -7.60
N ASN A 156 -7.84 3.97 -7.79
CA ASN A 156 -6.48 4.52 -7.73
C ASN A 156 -5.64 3.94 -8.88
N GLN A 157 -4.32 4.19 -8.86
CA GLN A 157 -3.35 3.68 -9.83
C GLN A 157 -2.37 2.70 -9.16
N LEU A 158 -2.82 1.99 -8.11
CA LEU A 158 -1.99 1.03 -7.38
C LEU A 158 -1.71 -0.18 -8.26
N SER A 159 -0.48 -0.70 -8.21
CA SER A 159 -0.01 -1.78 -9.08
C SER A 159 0.78 -2.84 -8.30
N GLY A 160 1.11 -3.94 -8.97
CA GLY A 160 1.75 -5.09 -8.32
C GLY A 160 0.75 -5.93 -7.52
N GLN A 161 1.26 -6.75 -6.62
CA GLN A 161 0.44 -7.72 -5.89
C GLN A 161 -0.21 -7.10 -4.65
N ILE A 162 -1.37 -7.63 -4.27
CA ILE A 162 -1.88 -7.46 -2.90
C ILE A 162 -0.93 -8.25 -1.99
N PRO A 163 -0.33 -7.65 -0.95
CA PRO A 163 0.65 -8.34 -0.12
C PRO A 163 0.06 -9.61 0.50
N PRO A 164 0.66 -10.80 0.31
CA PRO A 164 0.15 -12.04 0.89
C PRO A 164 0.09 -12.00 2.43
N GLN A 165 0.89 -11.14 3.05
CA GLN A 165 0.88 -10.87 4.49
C GLN A 165 -0.43 -10.25 4.99
N PHE A 166 -1.35 -9.83 4.11
CA PHE A 166 -2.69 -9.34 4.51
C PHE A 166 -3.52 -10.40 5.24
N ASP A 167 -3.08 -11.66 5.25
CA ASP A 167 -3.56 -12.71 6.16
C ASP A 167 -3.53 -12.31 7.65
N LEU A 168 -2.66 -11.38 8.04
CA LEU A 168 -2.57 -10.84 9.40
C LEU A 168 -3.72 -9.87 9.75
N LEU A 169 -4.42 -9.32 8.76
CA LEU A 169 -5.51 -8.35 8.92
C LEU A 169 -6.85 -9.03 9.24
N THR A 170 -6.83 -9.86 10.29
CA THR A 170 -7.94 -10.71 10.72
C THR A 170 -9.23 -9.95 11.11
N ARG A 171 -9.11 -8.65 11.41
CA ARG A 171 -10.23 -7.78 11.80
C ARG A 171 -10.95 -7.11 10.63
N LEU A 172 -10.44 -7.24 9.40
CA LEU A 172 -11.08 -6.61 8.24
C LEU A 172 -12.50 -7.18 8.02
N THR A 173 -13.46 -6.27 8.04
CA THR A 173 -14.87 -6.51 7.72
C THR A 173 -15.29 -5.84 6.43
N THR A 174 -14.55 -4.82 5.98
CA THR A 174 -14.73 -4.15 4.69
C THR A 174 -13.38 -4.00 4.01
N PHE A 175 -13.30 -4.44 2.75
CA PHE A 175 -12.11 -4.34 1.93
C PHE A 175 -12.53 -4.04 0.49
N ASN A 176 -11.93 -3.04 -0.13
CA ASN A 176 -12.14 -2.76 -1.55
C ASN A 176 -10.84 -2.27 -2.19
N VAL A 177 -10.45 -2.91 -3.30
CA VAL A 177 -9.29 -2.56 -4.13
C VAL A 177 -9.66 -2.50 -5.61
N ALA A 178 -10.96 -2.44 -5.92
CA ALA A 178 -11.45 -2.37 -7.28
C ALA A 178 -10.87 -1.16 -8.03
N GLU A 179 -10.86 -1.23 -9.36
CA GLU A 179 -10.47 -0.12 -10.23
C GLU A 179 -9.05 0.38 -9.93
N ASN A 180 -8.09 -0.56 -9.97
CA ASN A 180 -6.66 -0.34 -9.84
C ASN A 180 -5.90 -1.14 -10.93
N LEU A 181 -4.57 -1.18 -10.85
CA LEU A 181 -3.67 -1.90 -11.76
C LEU A 181 -3.01 -3.10 -11.07
N LEU A 182 -3.69 -3.71 -10.09
CA LEU A 182 -3.15 -4.81 -9.29
C LEU A 182 -3.08 -6.11 -10.11
N SER A 183 -2.17 -7.00 -9.71
CA SER A 183 -1.92 -8.27 -10.37
C SER A 183 -1.59 -9.42 -9.43
N GLY A 184 -1.66 -10.65 -9.95
CA GLY A 184 -1.37 -11.87 -9.19
C GLY A 184 -2.59 -12.43 -8.43
N PRO A 185 -2.37 -13.50 -7.67
CA PRO A 185 -3.45 -14.19 -6.96
C PRO A 185 -3.99 -13.34 -5.80
N VAL A 186 -5.32 -13.40 -5.58
CA VAL A 186 -5.95 -12.81 -4.39
C VAL A 186 -5.57 -13.63 -3.15
N PRO A 187 -4.96 -13.00 -2.10
CA PRO A 187 -4.61 -13.69 -0.86
C PRO A 187 -5.81 -14.39 -0.22
N THR A 188 -5.59 -15.61 0.30
CA THR A 188 -6.64 -16.50 0.83
C THR A 188 -7.53 -15.82 1.88
N SER A 189 -6.96 -15.00 2.77
CA SER A 189 -7.72 -14.27 3.79
C SER A 189 -8.73 -13.26 3.26
N LEU A 190 -8.51 -12.76 2.04
CA LEU A 190 -9.34 -11.75 1.39
C LEU A 190 -10.41 -12.36 0.48
N GLN A 191 -10.37 -13.67 0.23
CA GLN A 191 -11.34 -14.35 -0.64
C GLN A 191 -12.76 -14.39 -0.07
N LYS A 192 -12.93 -14.04 1.20
CA LYS A 192 -14.23 -13.82 1.84
C LYS A 192 -14.98 -12.60 1.32
N PHE A 193 -14.30 -11.67 0.65
CA PHE A 193 -14.91 -10.48 0.05
C PHE A 193 -15.46 -10.77 -1.34
N SER A 194 -16.41 -9.97 -1.81
CA SER A 194 -17.07 -10.18 -3.11
C SER A 194 -16.09 -9.96 -4.27
N ALA A 195 -16.28 -10.65 -5.39
CA ALA A 195 -15.53 -10.41 -6.63
C ALA A 195 -15.56 -8.93 -7.07
N SER A 196 -16.67 -8.23 -6.79
CA SER A 196 -16.79 -6.79 -7.07
C SER A 196 -15.75 -5.94 -6.33
N ASN A 197 -15.27 -6.37 -5.15
CA ASN A 197 -14.23 -5.66 -4.40
C ASN A 197 -12.83 -5.73 -5.03
N PHE A 198 -12.68 -6.52 -6.10
CA PHE A 198 -11.44 -6.71 -6.85
C PHE A 198 -11.59 -6.34 -8.34
N ALA A 199 -12.80 -5.97 -8.78
CA ALA A 199 -13.12 -5.69 -10.18
C ALA A 199 -12.24 -4.58 -10.76
N GLY A 200 -12.12 -4.51 -12.09
CA GLY A 200 -11.30 -3.48 -12.76
C GLY A 200 -9.78 -3.73 -12.72
N ASN A 201 -9.29 -4.67 -11.90
CA ASN A 201 -7.88 -5.08 -11.88
C ASN A 201 -7.62 -6.24 -12.86
N GLN A 202 -7.20 -5.92 -14.09
CA GLN A 202 -7.02 -6.94 -15.15
C GLN A 202 -5.99 -8.03 -14.83
N GLY A 203 -5.04 -7.76 -13.93
CA GLY A 203 -4.01 -8.73 -13.56
C GLY A 203 -4.36 -9.61 -12.37
N LEU A 204 -5.43 -9.31 -11.62
CA LEU A 204 -5.82 -10.10 -10.45
C LEU A 204 -6.52 -11.39 -10.89
N CYS A 205 -6.27 -12.46 -10.14
CA CYS A 205 -6.82 -13.78 -10.39
C CYS A 205 -6.93 -14.59 -9.09
N ASP A 206 -7.43 -15.81 -9.21
CA ASP A 206 -7.86 -16.71 -8.13
C ASP A 206 -9.08 -16.18 -7.35
N ALA A 207 -9.75 -17.11 -6.65
CA ALA A 207 -10.98 -16.83 -5.92
C ALA A 207 -10.88 -15.52 -5.11
N PRO A 208 -11.88 -14.63 -5.17
CA PRO A 208 -13.21 -14.81 -5.76
C PRO A 208 -13.29 -14.55 -7.27
N LEU A 209 -12.14 -14.34 -7.94
CA LEU A 209 -12.03 -14.17 -9.39
C LEU A 209 -11.75 -15.51 -10.08
N ASP A 210 -11.56 -15.46 -11.40
CA ASP A 210 -11.15 -16.62 -12.20
C ASP A 210 -9.72 -17.05 -11.86
N GLU A 211 -9.45 -18.35 -11.96
CA GLU A 211 -8.12 -18.93 -11.68
C GLU A 211 -7.02 -18.23 -12.48
N CYS A 212 -5.87 -18.05 -11.84
CA CYS A 212 -4.69 -17.55 -12.52
C CYS A 212 -4.35 -18.47 -13.69
N SER A 213 -4.34 -17.94 -14.91
CA SER A 213 -3.88 -18.69 -16.08
C SER A 213 -2.44 -19.11 -15.82
N ALA A 214 -2.23 -20.38 -15.47
CA ALA A 214 -0.91 -20.97 -15.51
C ALA A 214 -0.41 -20.72 -16.93
N SER A 215 0.70 -19.97 -17.07
CA SER A 215 1.46 -19.93 -18.32
C SER A 215 1.48 -21.36 -18.85
N PRO A 216 1.08 -21.62 -20.11
CA PRO A 216 1.03 -22.98 -20.61
C PRO A 216 2.41 -23.56 -20.36
N ALA A 217 2.48 -24.54 -19.44
CA ALA A 217 3.69 -25.29 -19.25
C ALA A 217 4.05 -25.76 -20.65
N PHE A 218 5.15 -25.24 -21.21
CA PHE A 218 5.63 -25.65 -22.50
C PHE A 218 5.99 -27.12 -22.32
N THR A 219 5.03 -28.01 -22.55
CA THR A 219 5.28 -29.43 -22.65
C THR A 219 6.15 -29.57 -23.87
N VAL A 220 7.47 -29.54 -23.66
CA VAL A 220 8.43 -30.04 -24.63
C VAL A 220 8.02 -31.49 -24.84
N ARG A 221 7.24 -31.75 -25.89
CA ARG A 221 7.07 -33.13 -26.34
C ARG A 221 8.46 -33.59 -26.75
N PRO A 222 9.04 -34.63 -26.12
CA PRO A 222 10.32 -35.14 -26.58
C PRO A 222 10.13 -35.58 -28.04
N VAL A 223 10.82 -34.90 -28.96
CA VAL A 223 10.90 -35.35 -30.34
C VAL A 223 11.66 -36.67 -30.31
N ARG A 224 10.96 -37.79 -30.51
CA ARG A 224 11.61 -39.07 -30.78
C ARG A 224 12.27 -38.97 -32.16
N ILE A 225 13.54 -38.63 -32.19
CA ILE A 225 14.37 -38.83 -33.38
C ILE A 225 14.61 -40.34 -33.48
N ARG A 226 13.98 -41.00 -34.46
CA ARG A 226 14.39 -42.35 -34.86
C ARG A 226 15.75 -42.22 -35.54
N LEU A 227 16.82 -42.64 -34.87
CA LEU A 227 18.07 -42.95 -35.56
C LEU A 227 17.83 -44.13 -36.49
N HIS A 228 17.65 -43.85 -37.79
CA HIS A 228 17.89 -44.87 -38.80
C HIS A 228 19.41 -45.12 -38.85
N ARG A 229 19.81 -46.37 -38.63
CA ARG A 229 21.17 -46.82 -39.00
C ARG A 229 21.35 -46.57 -40.49
N LEU A 230 22.14 -45.56 -40.85
CA LEU A 230 22.67 -45.43 -42.19
C LEU A 230 23.84 -46.40 -42.30
N ASN A 231 23.56 -47.61 -42.76
CA ASN A 231 24.58 -48.52 -43.26
C ASN A 231 24.44 -48.55 -44.78
N ASP A 232 24.87 -47.47 -45.44
CA ASP A 232 24.96 -47.41 -46.89
C ASP A 232 26.30 -46.76 -47.27
N TRP A 233 27.25 -47.62 -47.65
CA TRP A 233 28.66 -47.31 -47.92
C TRP A 233 28.91 -46.99 -49.41
N SER A 234 27.94 -46.38 -50.10
CA SER A 234 28.01 -46.21 -51.55
C SER A 234 28.54 -44.84 -52.04
N ASN A 235 28.81 -43.86 -51.16
CA ASN A 235 29.20 -42.50 -51.59
C ASN A 235 30.56 -41.98 -51.09
N ILE A 236 31.39 -42.80 -50.44
CA ILE A 236 32.71 -42.34 -49.93
C ILE A 236 33.78 -42.31 -51.06
N GLY A 237 33.56 -43.01 -52.18
CA GLY A 237 34.52 -43.05 -53.29
C GLY A 237 34.66 -41.74 -54.08
N ALA A 238 33.61 -40.91 -54.14
CA ALA A 238 33.62 -39.68 -54.95
C ALA A 238 34.26 -38.49 -54.23
N ALA A 239 34.15 -38.42 -52.89
CA ALA A 239 34.68 -37.30 -52.11
C ALA A 239 36.20 -37.36 -51.91
N VAL A 240 36.77 -38.58 -51.80
CA VAL A 240 38.22 -38.75 -51.63
C VAL A 240 38.98 -38.42 -52.93
N GLY A 241 38.40 -38.71 -54.10
CA GLY A 241 39.01 -38.38 -55.39
C GLY A 241 39.12 -36.88 -55.67
N PHE A 242 38.14 -36.08 -55.23
CA PHE A 242 38.13 -34.63 -55.45
C PHE A 242 39.20 -33.88 -54.63
N ILE A 243 39.47 -34.34 -53.40
CA ILE A 243 40.46 -33.71 -52.50
C ILE A 243 41.89 -33.99 -52.99
N VAL A 244 42.17 -35.19 -53.48
CA VAL A 244 43.51 -35.55 -53.98
C VAL A 244 43.86 -34.80 -55.27
N TRP A 245 42.91 -34.59 -56.18
CA TRP A 245 43.15 -33.82 -57.41
C TRP A 245 43.40 -32.33 -57.12
N PHE A 246 42.68 -31.74 -56.16
CA PHE A 246 42.83 -30.33 -55.79
C PHE A 246 44.20 -30.03 -55.17
N VAL A 247 44.82 -30.98 -54.46
CA VAL A 247 46.15 -30.79 -53.86
C VAL A 247 47.29 -30.94 -54.87
N VAL A 248 47.16 -31.83 -55.86
CA VAL A 248 48.20 -32.03 -56.89
C VAL A 248 48.27 -30.84 -57.87
N ALA A 249 47.15 -30.18 -58.16
CA ALA A 249 47.09 -29.05 -59.10
C ALA A 249 47.73 -27.75 -58.57
N PHE A 250 47.89 -27.58 -57.25
CA PHE A 250 48.41 -26.35 -56.65
C PHE A 250 49.85 -26.44 -56.13
N TYR A 251 50.43 -27.64 -55.97
CA TYR A 251 51.77 -27.82 -55.40
C TYR A 251 52.88 -28.17 -56.42
N PHE A 252 52.56 -28.42 -57.68
CA PHE A 252 53.55 -28.70 -58.73
C PHE A 252 53.27 -27.90 -60.02
N PRO A 253 53.67 -26.62 -60.10
CA PRO A 253 53.71 -25.92 -61.38
C PRO A 253 54.89 -26.41 -62.22
N GLN A 254 54.63 -26.81 -63.47
CA GLN A 254 55.64 -26.79 -64.54
C GLN A 254 55.59 -25.42 -65.24
#